data_AF-A0A920UMD6-F1
#
_entry.id   AF-A0A920UMD6-F1
#
_cell.length_a   1.000
_cell.length_b   1.000
_cell.length_c   1.000
_cell.angle_alpha   90.00
_cell.angle_beta   90.00
_cell.angle_gamma   90.00
#
_symmetry.space_group_name_H-M   'P 1'
#
loop_
_entity.id
_entity.type
_entity.pdbx_description
1 polymer ?
#
loop_
_entity_poly.entity_id
_entity_poly.type
_entity_poly.pdbx_seq_one_letter_code
_entity_poly.pdbx_strand_id
1 'polypeptide(L)'
;MMRDHHYEGDYFARICKAQFDQLYKEGQESGRVMCIALHPFLIGQPHRIKYLDDILGYIMSHDGVWQTTADEIAEYYITHYYDAAIAHANNLNQVTNISSDILSI
;
A
#
# COMPACT_ATOMS: atom_id res chain seq x y z
N MET A 1 29.16 -6.23 10.28
CA MET A 1 28.60 -5.83 11.59
C MET A 1 27.13 -5.44 11.39
N MET A 2 26.22 -6.43 11.37
CA MET A 2 24.77 -6.18 11.42
C MET A 2 24.44 -5.80 12.87
N ARG A 3 24.10 -4.53 13.10
CA ARG A 3 23.77 -4.03 14.44
C ARG A 3 22.41 -4.58 14.85
N ASP A 4 22.34 -5.17 16.03
CA ASP A 4 21.09 -5.36 16.78
C ASP A 4 20.39 -4.01 16.90
N HIS A 5 19.42 -3.77 16.03
CA HIS A 5 18.43 -2.73 16.25
C HIS A 5 17.35 -3.39 17.07
N HIS A 6 17.41 -3.17 18.39
CA HIS A 6 16.23 -3.34 19.23
C HIS A 6 15.16 -2.39 18.68
N TYR A 7 14.36 -2.89 17.74
CA TYR A 7 13.22 -2.17 17.17
C TYR A 7 12.12 -2.17 18.23
N GLU A 8 12.24 -1.22 19.15
CA GLU A 8 11.25 -0.98 20.19
C GLU A 8 9.92 -0.53 19.57
N GLY A 9 8.83 -0.75 20.30
CA GLY A 9 7.48 -0.47 19.79
C GLY A 9 7.24 1.01 19.45
N ASP A 10 7.95 1.94 20.08
CA ASP A 10 7.91 3.36 19.73
C ASP A 10 8.53 3.64 18.36
N TYR A 11 9.62 2.94 18.02
CA TYR A 11 10.25 3.05 16.71
C TYR A 11 9.28 2.56 15.63
N PHE A 12 8.63 1.42 15.87
CA PHE A 12 7.61 0.88 14.96
C PHE A 12 6.48 1.90 14.72
N ALA A 13 5.96 2.53 15.79
CA ALA A 13 4.94 3.57 15.65
C ALA A 13 5.43 4.76 14.81
N ARG A 14 6.65 5.25 15.05
CA ARG A 14 7.21 6.37 14.28
C ARG A 14 7.36 6.07 12.80
N ILE A 15 7.85 4.88 12.43
CA ILE A 15 8.01 4.53 11.00
C ILE A 15 6.65 4.35 10.32
N CYS A 16 5.64 3.80 11.00
CA CYS A 16 4.30 3.67 10.45
C CYS A 16 3.66 5.04 10.20
N LYS A 17 3.79 5.97 11.14
CA LYS A 17 3.28 7.34 10.98
C LYS A 17 4.00 8.08 9.84
N ALA A 18 5.33 7.98 9.77
CA ALA A 18 6.09 8.58 8.68
C ALA A 18 5.73 7.99 7.29
N GLN A 19 5.51 6.67 7.22
CA GLN A 19 5.02 6.03 6.01
C GLN A 19 3.63 6.54 5.62
N PHE A 20 2.72 6.66 6.60
CA PHE A 20 1.39 7.22 6.37
C PHE A 20 1.48 8.66 5.85
N ASP A 21 2.25 9.54 6.49
CA ASP A 21 2.37 10.95 6.08
C ASP A 21 2.80 11.10 4.62
N GLN A 22 3.76 10.27 4.19
CA GLN A 22 4.24 10.27 2.81
C GLN A 22 3.15 9.78 1.84
N LEU A 23 2.47 8.67 2.16
CA LEU A 23 1.39 8.14 1.32
C LEU A 23 0.18 9.07 1.28
N TYR A 24 -0.13 9.74 2.38
CA TYR A 24 -1.23 10.70 2.50
C TYR A 24 -0.96 11.94 1.65
N LYS A 25 0.29 12.43 1.65
CA LYS A 25 0.73 13.53 0.77
C LYS A 25 0.60 13.15 -0.71
N GLU A 26 1.06 11.96 -1.10
CA GLU A 26 0.92 11.47 -2.48
C GLU A 26 -0.53 11.17 -2.87
N GLY A 27 -1.37 10.85 -1.88
CA GLY A 27 -2.79 10.54 -2.01
C GLY A 27 -3.62 11.67 -2.62
N GLN A 28 -3.11 12.90 -2.68
CA GLN A 28 -3.79 14.05 -3.25
C GLN A 28 -4.01 13.92 -4.77
N GLU A 29 -3.15 13.21 -5.47
CA GLU A 29 -3.23 13.02 -6.93
C GLU A 29 -3.77 11.64 -7.31
N SER A 30 -3.44 10.61 -6.54
CA SER A 30 -3.83 9.23 -6.78
C SER A 30 -3.93 8.47 -5.47
N GLY A 31 -4.98 7.67 -5.31
CA GLY A 31 -5.14 6.79 -4.14
C GLY A 31 -3.90 5.93 -3.89
N ARG A 32 -3.53 5.78 -2.61
CA ARG A 32 -2.42 4.97 -2.13
C ARG A 32 -2.94 3.92 -1.15
N VAL A 33 -2.33 2.74 -1.16
CA VAL A 33 -2.66 1.64 -0.24
C VAL A 33 -1.52 1.48 0.76
N MET A 34 -1.85 1.52 2.04
CA MET A 34 -0.93 1.25 3.12
C MET A 34 -1.24 -0.11 3.75
N CYS A 35 -0.25 -1.00 3.79
CA CYS A 35 -0.34 -2.27 4.51
C CYS A 35 0.51 -2.21 5.79
N ILE A 36 -0.04 -2.69 6.91
CA ILE A 36 0.67 -2.87 8.17
C ILE A 36 0.66 -4.37 8.50
N ALA A 37 1.81 -5.02 8.39
CA ALA A 37 1.95 -6.43 8.72
C ALA A 37 1.95 -6.64 10.24
N LEU A 38 0.93 -7.31 10.77
CA LEU A 38 0.77 -7.56 12.20
C LEU A 38 0.92 -9.06 12.51
N HIS A 39 1.66 -9.36 13.58
CA HIS A 39 1.73 -10.71 14.16
C HIS A 39 1.21 -10.64 15.61
N PRO A 40 0.10 -11.31 15.95
CA PRO A 40 -0.50 -11.22 17.29
C PRO A 40 0.47 -11.57 18.42
N PHE A 41 1.35 -12.55 18.19
CA PHE A 41 2.38 -12.94 19.15
C PHE A 41 3.36 -11.79 19.49
N LEU A 42 3.63 -10.89 18.55
CA LEU A 42 4.57 -9.78 18.72
C LEU A 42 3.88 -8.51 19.19
N ILE A 43 2.87 -8.04 18.45
CA ILE A 43 2.24 -6.73 18.73
C ILE A 43 1.23 -6.82 19.88
N GLY A 44 0.65 -8.00 20.11
CA GLY A 44 -0.32 -8.25 21.19
C GLY A 44 0.30 -8.33 22.58
N GLN A 45 1.63 -8.29 22.70
CA GLN A 45 2.29 -8.27 23.99
C GLN A 45 1.86 -7.02 24.79
N PRO A 46 1.63 -7.12 26.12
CA PRO A 46 1.11 -6.01 26.93
C PRO A 46 1.93 -4.71 26.85
N HIS A 47 3.25 -4.83 26.68
CA HIS A 47 4.14 -3.66 26.57
C HIS A 47 4.16 -3.04 25.15
N ARG A 48 3.55 -3.70 24.15
CA ARG A 48 3.57 -3.29 22.73
C ARG A 48 2.21 -2.86 22.19
N ILE A 49 1.11 -3.40 22.70
CA ILE A 49 -0.23 -3.17 22.15
C ILE A 49 -0.62 -1.68 22.08
N LYS A 50 -0.15 -0.87 23.05
CA LYS A 50 -0.36 0.58 23.08
C LYS A 50 0.17 1.31 21.83
N TYR A 51 1.20 0.77 21.17
CA TYR A 51 1.75 1.38 19.96
C TYR A 51 0.90 1.09 18.73
N LEU A 52 0.20 -0.05 18.70
CA LEU A 52 -0.78 -0.31 17.64
C LEU A 52 -1.95 0.66 17.74
N ASP A 53 -2.45 0.90 18.95
CA ASP A 53 -3.49 1.90 19.22
C ASP A 53 -3.03 3.31 18.81
N ASP A 54 -1.81 3.70 19.16
CA ASP A 54 -1.21 4.97 18.75
C ASP A 54 -1.07 5.12 17.22
N ILE A 55 -0.71 4.05 16.51
CA ILE A 55 -0.62 4.05 15.04
C ILE A 55 -2.02 4.20 14.42
N LEU A 56 -2.96 3.34 14.81
CA LEU A 56 -4.30 3.34 14.23
C LEU A 56 -5.04 4.63 14.57
N GLY A 57 -4.96 5.11 15.81
CA GLY A 57 -5.55 6.38 16.22
C GLY A 57 -5.04 7.57 15.40
N TYR A 58 -3.74 7.63 15.11
CA TYR A 58 -3.17 8.67 14.26
C TYR A 58 -3.66 8.58 12.81
N ILE A 59 -3.60 7.39 12.19
CA ILE A 59 -4.04 7.22 10.80
C ILE A 59 -5.53 7.58 10.67
N MET A 60 -6.36 7.11 11.62
CA MET A 60 -7.81 7.33 11.59
C MET A 60 -8.23 8.75 11.98
N SER A 61 -7.34 9.59 12.52
CA SER A 61 -7.67 10.99 12.79
C SER A 61 -7.57 11.90 11.55
N HIS A 62 -7.18 11.36 10.40
CA HIS A 62 -7.07 12.10 9.14
C HIS A 62 -8.29 11.83 8.25
N ASP A 63 -8.83 12.88 7.63
CA ASP A 63 -9.92 12.76 6.68
C ASP A 63 -9.49 12.05 5.38
N GLY A 64 -10.43 11.41 4.70
CA GLY A 64 -10.17 10.75 3.41
C GLY A 64 -9.44 9.41 3.52
N VAL A 65 -9.25 8.88 4.73
CA VAL A 65 -8.74 7.53 4.92
C VAL A 65 -9.86 6.50 4.76
N TRP A 66 -9.71 5.60 3.80
CA TRP A 66 -10.65 4.51 3.58
C TRP A 66 -10.26 3.27 4.41
N GLN A 67 -11.08 2.96 5.42
CA GLN A 67 -10.99 1.69 6.14
C GLN A 67 -11.61 0.60 5.29
N THR A 68 -10.78 -0.31 4.79
CA THR A 68 -11.20 -1.29 3.78
C THR A 68 -10.40 -2.58 3.90
N THR A 69 -10.99 -3.64 3.38
CA THR A 69 -10.36 -4.94 3.15
C THR A 69 -9.72 -5.01 1.76
N ALA A 70 -8.86 -6.01 1.55
CA ALA A 70 -8.29 -6.27 0.23
C ALA A 70 -9.36 -6.66 -0.82
N ASP A 71 -10.42 -7.34 -0.39
CA ASP A 71 -11.52 -7.75 -1.27
C ASP A 71 -12.30 -6.53 -1.77
N GLU A 72 -12.62 -5.58 -0.89
CA GLU A 72 -13.29 -4.33 -1.25
C GLU A 72 -12.42 -3.46 -2.19
N ILE A 73 -11.10 -3.44 -1.99
CA ILE A 73 -10.18 -2.78 -2.92
C ILE A 73 -10.23 -3.47 -4.30
N ALA A 74 -10.20 -4.80 -4.32
CA ALA A 74 -10.25 -5.57 -5.56
C ALA A 74 -11.58 -5.34 -6.30
N GLU A 75 -12.70 -5.36 -5.59
CA GLU A 75 -14.02 -5.06 -6.15
C GLU A 75 -14.06 -3.64 -6.72
N TYR A 76 -13.61 -2.63 -5.97
CA TYR A 76 -13.53 -1.26 -6.44
C TYR A 76 -12.70 -1.13 -7.72
N TYR A 77 -11.55 -1.81 -7.79
CA TYR A 77 -10.72 -1.82 -8.99
C TYR A 77 -11.41 -2.48 -10.18
N ILE A 78 -12.04 -3.63 -9.97
CA ILE A 78 -12.78 -4.36 -11.00
C ILE A 78 -13.90 -3.48 -11.59
N THR A 79 -14.64 -2.79 -10.73
CA THR A 79 -15.77 -1.95 -11.16
C THR A 79 -15.34 -0.68 -11.90
N HIS A 80 -14.23 -0.05 -11.53
CA HIS A 80 -13.90 1.30 -12.01
C HIS A 80 -12.72 1.38 -12.99
N TYR A 81 -11.78 0.44 -12.95
CA TYR A 81 -10.49 0.58 -13.66
C TYR A 81 -10.08 -0.64 -14.48
N TYR A 82 -10.72 -1.78 -14.29
CA TYR A 82 -10.30 -3.04 -14.94
C TYR A 82 -10.35 -2.97 -16.47
N ASP A 83 -11.43 -2.47 -17.06
CA ASP A 83 -11.55 -2.37 -18.52
C ASP A 83 -10.46 -1.48 -19.14
N ALA A 84 -10.15 -0.35 -18.49
CA ALA A 84 -9.08 0.55 -18.93
C ALA A 84 -7.70 -0.13 -18.85
N ALA A 85 -7.45 -0.91 -17.79
CA ALA A 85 -6.22 -1.69 -17.65
C ALA A 85 -6.09 -2.76 -18.73
N ILE A 86 -7.18 -3.47 -19.05
CA ILE A 86 -7.21 -4.46 -20.14
C ILE A 86 -6.96 -3.79 -21.50
N ALA A 87 -7.59 -2.64 -21.77
CA ALA A 87 -7.36 -1.88 -23.00
C ALA A 87 -5.89 -1.47 -23.14
N HIS A 88 -5.27 -0.96 -22.06
CA HIS A 88 -3.86 -0.61 -22.05
C HIS A 88 -2.95 -1.83 -22.32
N ALA A 89 -3.21 -2.96 -21.66
CA ALA A 89 -2.45 -4.20 -21.87
C ALA A 89 -2.54 -4.70 -23.32
N ASN A 90 -3.74 -4.65 -23.92
CA ASN A 90 -3.93 -5.03 -25.32
C ASN A 90 -3.15 -4.13 -26.28
N ASN A 91 -3.08 -2.82 -26.00
CA ASN A 91 -2.32 -1.88 -26.82
C ASN A 91 -0.81 -2.18 -26.77
N LEU A 92 -0.26 -2.53 -25.60
CA LEU A 92 1.14 -2.94 -25.46
C LEU A 92 1.46 -4.19 -26.29
N ASN A 93 0.55 -5.18 -26.30
CA ASN A 93 0.72 -6.41 -27.07
C ASN A 93 0.69 -6.16 -28.59
N GLN A 94 -0.16 -5.24 -29.06
CA GLN A 94 -0.20 -4.88 -30.48
C GLN A 94 1.07 -4.18 -30.95
N VAL A 95 1.63 -3.26 -30.15
CA VAL A 95 2.90 -2.59 -30.45
C VAL A 95 4.05 -3.60 -30.54
N THR A 96 4.07 -4.60 -29.66
CA THR A 96 5.09 -5.64 -29.66
C THR A 96 5.03 -6.50 -30.92
N ASN A 97 3.82 -6.82 -31.41
CA ASN A 97 3.63 -7.61 -32.63
C ASN A 97 3.99 -6.82 -33.92
N ILE A 98 3.75 -5.50 -33.95
CA ILE A 98 4.17 -4.66 -35.09
C ILE A 98 5.70 -4.50 -35.14
N SER A 99 6.38 -4.51 -33.99
CA SER A 99 7.84 -4.46 -33.93
C SER A 99 8.54 -5.73 -34.47
N SER A 100 7.92 -6.91 -34.36
CA SER A 100 8.47 -8.15 -34.94
C SER A 100 8.31 -8.21 -36.47
N ASP A 101 7.27 -7.58 -37.02
CA ASP A 101 7.02 -7.55 -38.46
C ASP A 101 7.96 -6.58 -39.21
N ILE A 102 8.46 -5.55 -38.52
CA ILE A 102 9.42 -4.58 -39.11
C ILE A 102 10.86 -5.13 -39.13
N LEU A 103 11.20 -6.10 -38.28
CA LEU A 103 12.53 -6.72 -38.21
C LEU A 103 12.70 -7.93 -39.16
N SER A 104 11.70 -8.23 -39.98
CA SER A 104 11.72 -9.35 -40.94
C SER A 104 11.74 -8.91 -42.42
N ILE A 105 12.07 -7.65 -42.69
CA ILE A 105 12.43 -7.11 -44.03
C ILE A 105 13.91 -6.74 -44.03
#